data_AF-A0A2H6GVT0-F1
#
_entry.id   AF-A0A2H6GVT0-F1
#
_cell.length_a   1.000
_cell.length_b   1.000
_cell.length_c   1.000
_cell.angle_alpha   90.00
_cell.angle_beta   90.00
_cell.angle_gamma   90.00
#
_symmetry.space_group_name_H-M   'P 1'
#
loop_
_entity.id
_entity.type
_entity.pdbx_description
1 polymer ?
#
loop_
_entity_poly.entity_id
_entity_poly.type
_entity_poly.pdbx_seq_one_letter_code
_entity_poly.pdbx_strand_id
1 'polypeptide(L)' 'MYYIKGLEYLGRNVTIRGEQKPVEAKRFVTLGKSDSMPSRDEVINAAKARSGVRKAWVMKMEGNKWSKAMETIDI' A
#
# COMPACT_ATOMS: atom_id res chain seq x y z
N MET A 1 2.42 -10.14 13.68
CA MET A 1 2.88 -8.78 13.30
C MET A 1 1.97 -8.22 12.23
N TYR A 2 1.70 -6.92 12.27
CA TYR A 2 0.89 -6.19 11.29
C TYR A 2 1.77 -5.32 10.41
N TYR A 3 1.40 -5.19 9.15
CA TYR A 3 2.10 -4.40 8.15
C TYR A 3 1.11 -3.46 7.48
N ILE A 4 1.43 -2.17 7.49
CA ILE A 4 0.70 -1.16 6.73
C ILE A 4 1.25 -1.20 5.31
N LYS A 5 0.39 -1.52 4.35
CA LYS A 5 0.72 -1.58 2.92
C LYS A 5 0.06 -0.41 2.20
N GLY A 6 0.72 0.08 1.16
CA GLY A 6 0.24 1.14 0.29
C GLY A 6 0.36 0.79 -1.18
N LEU A 7 -0.50 1.39 -2.00
CA LEU A 7 -0.38 1.40 -3.46
C LEU A 7 0.04 2.81 -3.90
N GLU A 8 1.30 2.92 -4.28
CA GLU A 8 1.94 4.16 -4.75
C GLU A 8 1.77 4.30 -6.26
N TYR A 9 1.29 5.45 -6.69
CA TYR A 9 1.08 5.85 -8.08
C TYR A 9 2.25 6.73 -8.51
N LEU A 10 2.92 6.35 -9.59
CA LEU A 10 4.22 6.93 -9.98
C LEU A 10 4.11 8.04 -11.02
N GLY A 11 2.91 8.44 -11.45
CA GLY A 11 2.71 9.54 -12.41
C GLY A 11 3.26 9.29 -13.82
N ARG A 12 3.62 8.05 -14.15
CA ARG A 12 4.16 7.66 -15.46
C ARG A 12 3.44 6.46 -16.03
N ASN A 13 3.35 6.39 -17.35
CA ASN A 13 2.79 5.25 -18.06
C ASN A 13 3.72 4.03 -18.01
N VAL A 14 3.14 2.83 -17.99
CA VAL A 14 3.92 1.58 -18.08
C VAL A 14 4.28 1.23 -19.52
N THR A 15 5.50 0.73 -19.70
CA THR A 15 5.92 0.13 -20.97
C THR A 15 5.62 -1.36 -20.94
N ILE A 16 4.79 -1.83 -21.88
CA ILE A 16 4.42 -3.24 -22.03
C ILE A 16 4.82 -3.67 -23.43
N ARG A 17 5.72 -4.66 -23.54
CA ARG A 17 6.22 -5.18 -24.82
C ARG A 17 6.81 -4.10 -25.75
N GLY A 18 7.51 -3.12 -25.17
CA GLY A 18 8.15 -2.03 -25.93
C GLY A 18 7.25 -0.81 -26.22
N GLU A 19 5.96 -0.88 -25.92
CA GLU A 19 5.01 0.22 -26.14
C GLU A 19 4.58 0.87 -24.82
N GLN A 20 4.46 2.20 -24.81
CA GLN A 20 3.79 2.89 -23.69
C GLN A 20 2.29 2.63 -23.74
N LYS A 21 1.72 2.15 -22.63
CA LYS A 21 0.28 2.00 -22.45
C LYS A 21 -0.25 3.13 -21.56
N PRO A 22 -1.50 3.60 -21.74
CA PRO A 22 -2.11 4.66 -20.91
C PRO A 22 -2.51 4.16 -19.52
N VAL A 23 -1.66 3.34 -18.91
CA VAL A 23 -1.85 2.75 -17.59
C VAL A 23 -0.78 3.32 -16.68
N GLU A 24 -1.20 4.03 -15.64
CA GLU A 24 -0.28 4.61 -14.65
C GLU A 24 0.46 3.49 -13.91
N ALA A 25 1.78 3.61 -13.84
CA ALA A 25 2.64 2.70 -13.12
C ALA A 25 2.38 2.79 -11.61
N LYS A 26 2.19 1.63 -10.99
CA LYS A 26 1.90 1.50 -9.56
C LYS A 26 2.89 0.58 -8.89
N ARG A 27 3.17 0.81 -7.61
CA ARG A 27 4.04 -0.03 -6.79
C ARG A 27 3.41 -0.33 -5.44
N PHE A 28 3.48 -1.59 -5.01
CA PHE A 28 3.17 -1.97 -3.64
C PHE A 28 4.32 -1.56 -2.72
N VAL A 29 4.01 -0.83 -1.66
CA VAL A 29 4.98 -0.33 -0.69
C VAL A 29 4.58 -0.75 0.72
N THR A 30 5.57 -0.97 1.59
CA THR A 30 5.34 -1.11 3.03
C THR A 30 5.53 0.25 3.66
N LEU A 31 4.50 0.76 4.34
CA LEU A 31 4.49 2.08 4.97
C LEU A 31 4.88 2.01 6.44
N GLY A 32 4.67 0.86 7.08
CA GLY A 32 5.02 0.64 8.47
C GLY A 32 4.77 -0.81 8.91
N LYS A 33 5.24 -1.13 10.11
CA LYS A 33 4.98 -2.39 10.81
C LYS A 33 4.64 -2.10 12.26
N SER A 34 3.77 -2.93 12.85
CA SER A 34 3.38 -2.83 14.26
C SER A 34 3.14 -4.23 14.82
N ASP A 35 3.37 -4.43 16.11
CA ASP A 35 3.01 -5.68 16.78
C ASP A 35 1.51 -5.75 17.12
N SER A 36 0.87 -4.60 17.28
CA SER A 36 -0.58 -4.45 17.45
C SER A 36 -1.27 -4.02 16.16
N MET A 37 -2.59 -4.23 16.08
CA MET A 37 -3.40 -3.80 14.94
C MET A 37 -3.41 -2.26 14.86
N PRO A 38 -2.89 -1.64 13.79
CA PRO A 38 -2.95 -0.19 13.62
C PRO A 38 -4.40 0.29 13.47
N SER A 39 -4.69 1.45 14.05
CA SER A 39 -5.93 2.18 13.84
C SER A 39 -6.02 2.73 12.41
N ARG A 40 -7.24 3.12 12.01
CA ARG A 40 -7.49 3.73 10.69
C ARG A 40 -6.68 5.01 10.50
N ASP A 41 -6.58 5.85 11.54
CA ASP A 41 -5.86 7.13 11.48
C ASP A 41 -4.34 6.93 11.36
N GLU A 42 -3.78 5.95 12.07
CA GLU A 42 -2.36 5.60 11.91
C GLU A 42 -2.03 5.14 10.49
N VAL A 43 -2.93 4.34 9.87
CA VAL A 43 -2.79 3.91 8.48
C VAL A 43 -2.83 5.10 7.52
N ILE A 44 -3.78 6.02 7.71
CA ILE A 44 -3.92 7.23 6.88
C ILE A 44 -2.69 8.12 7.04
N ASN A 45 -2.21 8.34 8.25
CA ASN A 45 -1.04 9.17 8.52
C ASN A 45 0.23 8.56 7.90
N ALA A 46 0.42 7.24 8.01
CA ALA A 46 1.52 6.54 7.38
C ALA A 46 1.47 6.63 5.84
N ALA A 47 0.27 6.60 5.26
CA ALA A 47 0.09 6.78 3.82
C ALA A 47 0.37 8.21 3.37
N LYS A 48 -0.16 9.21 4.08
CA LYS A 48 0.05 10.64 3.77
C LYS A 48 1.50 11.08 3.92
N ALA A 49 2.27 10.44 4.80
CA ALA A 49 3.72 10.68 4.93
C ALA A 49 4.50 10.30 3.66
N ARG A 50 3.90 9.55 2.72
CA ARG A 50 4.52 9.13 1.47
C ARG A 50 3.72 9.64 0.27
N SER A 51 4.31 10.60 -0.45
CA SER A 51 3.72 11.15 -1.67
C SER A 51 3.38 10.06 -2.70
N GLY A 52 2.20 10.18 -3.33
CA GLY A 52 1.77 9.29 -4.40
C GLY A 52 1.06 8.01 -3.94
N VAL A 53 0.99 7.72 -2.63
CA VAL A 53 0.13 6.66 -2.11
C VAL A 53 -1.33 7.10 -2.20
N ARG A 54 -2.16 6.34 -2.93
CA ARG A 54 -3.61 6.62 -3.05
C ARG A 54 -4.51 5.58 -2.38
N LYS A 55 -3.96 4.41 -2.04
CA LYS A 55 -4.67 3.37 -1.30
C LYS A 55 -3.77 2.77 -0.24
N ALA A 56 -4.33 2.46 0.93
CA ALA A 56 -3.60 1.79 2.02
C ALA A 56 -4.46 0.72 2.69
N TRP A 57 -3.84 -0.32 3.25
CA TRP A 57 -4.52 -1.38 4.01
C TRP A 57 -3.55 -2.03 4.99
N VAL A 58 -4.08 -2.84 5.90
CA VAL A 58 -3.27 -3.59 6.86
C VAL A 58 -3.28 -5.07 6.49
N MET A 59 -2.09 -5.68 6.49
CA MET A 59 -1.90 -7.13 6.41
C MET A 59 -1.41 -7.65 7.76
N LYS A 60 -1.98 -8.74 8.26
CA LYS A 60 -1.45 -9.48 9.40
C LYS A 60 -0.60 -10.63 8.90
N MET A 61 0.55 -10.83 9.53
CA MET A 61 1.41 -11.99 9.36
C MET A 61 1.40 -12.81 10.64
N GLU A 62 1.07 -14.11 10.49
CA GLU A 62 1.11 -15.13 11.53
C GLU A 62 1.96 -16.31 11.04
N GLY A 63 3.20 -16.40 11.53
CA GLY A 63 4.21 -17.28 10.94
C GLY A 63 4.43 -16.92 9.47
N ASN A 64 4.16 -17.85 8.56
CA ASN A 64 4.33 -17.67 7.11
C ASN A 64 3.02 -17.28 6.40
N LYS A 65 1.91 -17.20 7.14
CA LYS A 65 0.59 -16.90 6.57
C LYS A 65 0.32 -15.40 6.62
N TRP A 66 -0.22 -14.89 5.52
CA TRP A 66 -0.63 -13.50 5.38
C TRP A 66 -2.14 -13.42 5.24
N SER A 67 -2.78 -12.53 5.99
CA SER A 67 -4.21 -12.25 5.89
C SER A 67 -4.46 -10.75 5.87
N LYS A 68 -5.50 -10.31 5.16
CA LYS A 68 -5.93 -8.92 5.16
C LYS A 68 -6.64 -8.63 6.49
N ALA A 69 -6.12 -7.68 7.25
CA ALA A 69 -6.62 -7.34 8.58
C ALA A 69 -7.56 -6.13 8.58
N MET A 70 -7.47 -5.28 7.56
CA MET A 70 -8.30 -4.09 7.39
C MET A 70 -8.72 -3.94 5.93
N GLU A 71 -9.91 -3.41 5.70
CA GLU A 71 -10.33 -3.00 4.37
C GLU A 71 -9.42 -1.94 3.76
N THR A 72 -9.44 -1.86 2.43
CA THR A 72 -8.64 -0.88 1.71
C THR A 72 -9.23 0.51 1.91
N ILE A 73 -8.38 1.45 2.30
CA ILE A 73 -8.71 2.85 2.49
C ILE A 73 -8.19 3.62 1.28
N ASP A 74 -9.05 4.43 0.67
CA ASP A 74 -8.65 5.45 -0.30
C ASP A 74 -8.14 6.70 0.46
N ILE A 75 -7.00 7.22 0.04
CA ILE A 75 -6.24 8.29 0.72
C ILE A 75 -6.39 9.62 -0.02
#